data_AF-A0A0S8BAC0-F1
#
_entry.id   AF-A0A0S8BAC0-F1
#
_cell.length_a   1.000
_cell.length_b   1.000
_cell.length_c   1.000
_cell.angle_alpha   90.00
_cell.angle_beta   90.00
_cell.angle_gamma   90.00
#
_symmetry.space_group_name_H-M   'P 1'
#
loop_
_entity.id
_entity.type
_entity.pdbx_description
1 polymer ?
#
loop_
_entity_poly.entity_id
_entity_poly.type
_entity_poly.pdbx_seq_one_letter_code
_entity_poly.pdbx_strand_id
1 'polypeptide(L)'
;MQLRKVFLGKPIHWIPWPLIAVLFVWMDKIHLHVTRFNTFTFALLGISVAVVALFLLTTRRGEQVTREPIPEQDGGQGTGSED
;
A
#
# COMPACT_ATOMS: atom_id res chain seq x y z
N MET A 1 26.14 -5.07 12.69
CA MET A 1 25.04 -4.31 12.04
C MET A 1 23.98 -5.28 11.54
N GLN A 2 22.78 -5.27 12.13
CA GLN A 2 21.69 -6.16 11.72
C GLN A 2 20.98 -5.59 10.48
N LEU A 3 21.52 -5.83 9.28
CA LEU A 3 20.86 -5.47 8.01
C LEU A 3 19.57 -6.27 7.75
N ARG A 4 19.25 -7.29 8.57
CA ARG A 4 18.14 -8.24 8.32
C ARG A 4 16.76 -7.76 8.78
N LYS A 5 16.64 -6.56 9.37
CA LYS A 5 15.35 -6.01 9.83
C LYS A 5 14.83 -4.85 8.97
N VAL A 6 15.22 -4.82 7.69
CA VAL A 6 14.63 -3.86 6.75
C VAL A 6 13.33 -4.47 6.24
N PHE A 7 12.22 -4.07 6.86
CA PHE A 7 10.86 -4.35 6.39
C PHE A 7 10.63 -3.57 5.09
N LEU A 8 11.10 -4.10 3.97
CA LEU A 8 10.89 -3.54 2.64
C LEU A 8 9.58 -4.07 2.01
N GLY A 9 8.78 -4.88 2.73
CA GLY A 9 7.60 -5.54 2.19
C GLY A 9 7.93 -6.62 1.14
N LYS A 10 6.92 -7.32 0.63
CA LYS A 10 7.10 -8.32 -0.43
C LYS A 10 7.64 -7.68 -1.72
N PRO A 11 8.62 -8.29 -2.41
CA PRO A 11 9.14 -7.79 -3.69
C PRO A 11 8.07 -7.51 -4.76
N ILE A 12 6.97 -8.28 -4.76
CA ILE A 12 5.85 -8.10 -5.70
C ILE A 12 5.19 -6.72 -5.56
N HIS A 13 5.17 -6.15 -4.35
CA HIS A 13 4.57 -4.84 -4.08
C HIS A 13 5.41 -3.67 -4.58
N TRP A 14 6.63 -3.93 -5.08
CA TRP A 14 7.49 -2.92 -5.68
C TRP A 14 7.21 -2.74 -7.17
N ILE A 15 6.65 -3.75 -7.83
CA ILE A 15 6.35 -3.76 -9.27
C ILE A 15 5.41 -2.61 -9.68
N PRO A 16 4.37 -2.25 -8.91
CA PRO A 16 3.49 -1.13 -9.26
C PRO A 16 4.26 0.19 -9.42
N TRP A 17 5.36 0.39 -8.69
CA TRP A 17 6.07 1.66 -8.69
C TRP A 17 6.66 2.05 -10.06
N PRO A 18 7.58 1.27 -10.66
CA PRO A 18 8.09 1.58 -12.00
C PRO A 18 6.99 1.54 -13.06
N LEU A 19 5.98 0.67 -12.90
CA LEU A 19 4.86 0.58 -13.84
C LEU A 19 4.05 1.88 -13.89
N ILE A 20 3.67 2.42 -12.74
CA ILE A 20 2.94 3.70 -12.63
C ILE A 20 3.79 4.85 -13.15
N ALA A 21 5.10 4.88 -12.83
CA ALA A 21 6.01 5.90 -13.32
C ALA A 21 6.07 5.93 -14.86
N VAL A 22 6.20 4.77 -15.51
CA VAL A 22 6.21 4.66 -16.97
C VAL A 22 4.87 5.12 -17.56
N LEU A 23 3.75 4.73 -16.95
CA LEU A 23 2.41 5.15 -17.39
C LEU A 23 2.24 6.67 -17.32
N PHE A 24 2.65 7.31 -16.22
CA PHE A 24 2.53 8.75 -16.07
C PHE A 24 3.43 9.52 -17.03
N VAL A 25 4.67 9.08 -17.26
CA VAL A 25 5.55 9.67 -18.27
C VAL A 25 4.91 9.57 -19.67
N TRP A 26 4.26 8.45 -19.98
CA TRP A 26 3.57 8.31 -21.27
C TRP A 26 2.33 9.20 -21.38
N MET A 27 1.51 9.29 -20.32
CA MET A 27 0.32 10.15 -20.27
C MET A 27 0.68 11.65 -20.35
N ASP A 28 1.83 12.03 -19.78
CA ASP A 28 2.37 13.39 -19.85
C ASP A 28 2.81 13.77 -21.27
N LYS A 29 3.51 12.87 -21.98
CA LYS A 29 3.94 13.11 -23.38
C LYS A 29 2.78 13.45 -24.32
N ILE A 30 1.65 12.79 -24.14
CA ILE A 30 0.43 13.04 -24.93
C ILE A 30 -0.46 14.12 -24.31
N HIS A 31 0.02 14.80 -23.25
CA HIS A 31 -0.66 15.87 -22.53
C HIS A 31 -2.10 15.48 -22.16
N LEU A 32 -2.31 14.22 -21.77
CA LEU A 32 -3.65 13.68 -21.55
C LEU A 32 -4.37 14.42 -20.42
N HIS A 33 -3.61 14.84 -19.41
CA HIS A 33 -4.09 15.63 -18.29
C HIS A 33 -4.60 17.03 -18.70
N VAL A 34 -4.13 17.59 -19.82
CA VAL A 34 -4.58 18.90 -20.34
C VAL A 34 -5.68 18.73 -21.38
N THR A 35 -5.47 17.82 -22.34
CA THR A 35 -6.32 17.69 -23.53
C THR A 35 -7.59 16.86 -23.27
N ARG A 36 -7.52 15.89 -22.35
CA ARG A 36 -8.61 14.95 -22.05
C ARG A 36 -8.66 14.64 -20.56
N PHE A 37 -8.91 15.68 -19.77
CA PHE A 37 -8.89 15.59 -18.31
C PHE A 37 -9.78 14.46 -17.76
N ASN A 38 -11.01 14.32 -18.23
CA ASN A 38 -11.89 13.23 -17.75
C ASN A 38 -11.30 11.85 -18.01
N THR A 39 -10.72 11.62 -19.19
CA THR A 39 -10.05 10.35 -19.51
C THR A 39 -8.83 10.13 -18.60
N PHE A 40 -8.05 11.18 -18.33
CA PHE A 40 -6.94 11.13 -17.38
C PHE A 40 -7.42 10.74 -15.98
N THR A 41 -8.49 11.36 -15.48
CA THR A 41 -9.06 11.07 -14.16
C THR A 41 -9.56 9.63 -14.06
N PHE A 42 -10.28 9.12 -15.06
CA PHE A 42 -10.75 7.73 -15.06
C PHE A 42 -9.58 6.73 -15.15
N ALA A 43 -8.55 7.03 -15.93
CA ALA A 43 -7.34 6.21 -15.98
C ALA A 43 -6.61 6.18 -14.63
N LEU A 44 -6.46 7.35 -13.98
CA LEU A 44 -5.85 7.46 -12.66
C LEU A 44 -6.63 6.65 -11.62
N LEU A 45 -7.96 6.79 -11.61
CA LEU A 45 -8.84 6.01 -10.73
C LEU A 45 -8.69 4.51 -10.97
N GLY A 46 -8.69 4.08 -12.23
CA GLY A 46 -8.51 2.67 -12.60
C GLY A 46 -7.17 2.11 -12.13
N ILE A 47 -6.08 2.87 -12.30
CA ILE A 47 -4.75 2.50 -11.79
C ILE A 47 -4.78 2.37 -10.26
N SER A 48 -5.36 3.34 -9.54
CA SER A 48 -5.46 3.29 -8.08
C SER A 48 -6.22 2.05 -7.60
N VAL A 49 -7.39 1.75 -8.20
CA VAL A 49 -8.18 0.56 -7.86
C VAL A 49 -7.40 -0.72 -8.16
N ALA A 50 -6.72 -0.79 -9.31
CA ALA A 50 -5.92 -1.97 -9.68
C ALA A 50 -4.76 -2.21 -8.70
N VAL A 51 -4.09 -1.15 -8.25
CA VAL A 51 -3.03 -1.26 -7.24
C VAL A 51 -3.61 -1.77 -5.93
N VAL A 52 -4.69 -1.17 -5.42
CA VAL A 52 -5.32 -1.63 -4.18
C VAL A 52 -5.74 -3.10 -4.29
N ALA A 53 -6.38 -3.49 -5.41
CA ALA A 53 -6.78 -4.86 -5.67
C ALA A 53 -5.58 -5.83 -5.70
N LEU A 54 -4.47 -5.44 -6.33
CA LEU A 54 -3.23 -6.21 -6.32
C LEU A 54 -2.79 -6.48 -4.88
N PHE A 55 -2.66 -5.45 -4.05
CA PHE A 55 -2.25 -5.60 -2.65
C PHE A 55 -3.21 -6.49 -1.86
N LEU A 56 -4.52 -6.34 -2.04
CA LEU A 56 -5.52 -7.17 -1.36
C LEU A 56 -5.43 -8.65 -1.79
N LEU A 57 -5.13 -8.92 -3.06
CA LEU A 57 -5.00 -10.29 -3.58
C LEU A 57 -3.65 -10.94 -3.25
N THR A 58 -2.57 -10.15 -3.11
CA THR A 58 -1.21 -10.67 -2.86
C THR A 58 -0.81 -10.71 -1.39
N THR A 59 -1.56 -10.02 -0.53
CA THR A 59 -1.36 -10.03 0.93
C THR A 59 -2.12 -11.20 1.55
N ARG A 60 -1.41 -12.06 2.30
CA ARG A 60 -2.03 -13.24 2.94
C ARG A 60 -2.68 -12.83 4.27
N ARG A 61 -3.78 -13.47 4.67
CA ARG A 61 -4.35 -13.33 6.03
C ARG A 61 -3.28 -13.69 7.07
N GLY A 62 -2.95 -12.76 7.96
CA GLY A 62 -1.91 -12.91 8.99
C GLY A 62 -0.53 -12.38 8.60
N GLU A 63 -0.36 -11.87 7.37
CA GLU A 63 0.89 -11.21 6.98
C GLU A 63 0.96 -9.82 7.59
N GLN A 64 2.06 -9.55 8.28
CA GLN A 64 2.26 -8.31 9.02
C GLN A 64 2.56 -7.16 8.04
N VAL A 65 1.54 -6.33 7.75
CA VAL A 65 1.66 -5.17 6.85
C VAL A 65 2.36 -3.99 7.55
N THR A 66 2.23 -3.89 8.87
CA THR A 66 2.77 -2.79 9.70
C THR A 66 3.80 -3.28 10.71
N ARG A 67 4.87 -2.50 10.91
CA ARG A 67 6.09 -2.87 11.64
C ARG A 67 5.88 -3.38 13.07
N GLU A 68 4.84 -2.91 13.75
CA GLU A 68 4.58 -3.32 15.13
C GLU A 68 3.37 -4.25 15.18
N PRO A 69 3.49 -5.42 15.84
CA PRO A 69 2.31 -6.19 16.18
C PRO A 69 1.47 -5.34 17.11
N ILE A 70 0.18 -5.20 16.83
CA ILE A 70 -0.74 -4.62 17.80
C ILE A 70 -0.64 -5.52 19.03
N PRO A 71 -0.25 -5.00 20.21
CA PRO A 71 -0.19 -5.81 21.41
C PRO A 71 -1.58 -6.42 21.60
N GLU A 72 -1.65 -7.76 21.59
CA GLU A 72 -2.86 -8.44 22.03
C GLU A 72 -3.09 -7.99 23.47
N GLN A 73 -4.22 -7.35 23.71
CA GLN A 73 -4.60 -6.87 25.03
C GLN A 73 -4.83 -8.11 25.88
N ASP A 74 -3.76 -8.58 26.52
CA ASP A 74 -3.81 -9.64 27.50
C ASP A 74 -4.82 -9.23 28.57
N GLY A 75 -5.67 -10.18 28.96
CA GLY A 75 -6.99 -9.97 29.56
C GLY A 75 -7.08 -8.89 30.63
N GLY A 76 -8.27 -8.27 30.71
CA GLY A 76 -8.62 -7.23 31.68
C GLY A 76 -8.08 -7.49 33.08
N GLN A 77 -6.92 -6.90 33.36
CA GLN A 77 -6.39 -6.80 34.70
C GLN A 77 -7.03 -5.55 35.30
N GLY A 78 -8.20 -5.75 35.89
CA GLY A 78 -8.79 -4.77 36.80
C GLY A 78 -7.82 -4.53 37.95
N THR A 79 -7.01 -3.49 37.86
CA THR A 79 -6.31 -2.91 39.00
C THR A 79 -7.28 -1.95 39.68
N GLY A 80 -8.22 -2.52 40.42
CA GLY A 80 -9.02 -1.83 41.42
C GLY A 80 -8.81 -2.54 42.74
N SER A 81 -7.59 -2.48 43.28
CA SER A 81 -7.39 -2.72 44.70
C SER A 81 -7.81 -1.45 45.41
N GLU A 82 -8.90 -1.58 46.15
CA GLU A 82 -9.41 -0.63 47.13
C GLU A 82 -8.34 -0.36 48.19
N ASP A 83 -8.03 0.92 48.41
CA ASP A 83 -7.48 1.44 49.66
C ASP A 83 -8.62 2.04 50.49
#